data_AF-A0A932RN07-F1
#
_entry.id   AF-A0A932RN07-F1
#
_cell.length_a   1.000
_cell.length_b   1.000
_cell.length_c   1.000
_cell.angle_alpha   90.00
_cell.angle_beta   90.00
_cell.angle_gamma   90.00
#
_symmetry.space_group_name_H-M   'P 1'
#
loop_
_entity.id
_entity.type
_entity.pdbx_description
1 polymer ?
#
loop_
_entity_poly.entity_id
_entity_poly.type
_entity_poly.pdbx_seq_one_letter_code
_entity_poly.pdbx_strand_id
1 'polypeptide(L)'
;MESLDEHTGEITKSRKSQPPDKRAFLPAATPAIARAISAIVRPCPEFARLVKLLNSQLRTLYPAALLKKGAEKMRLRSVVLLFVLAALMLPPDGVAGEGQLQKNKALAQRVFDDILNKDKYELFTEMYAKDFVKHVDRRDYTLEQEIMAAKGMRIAVSDPIMTVDLMTAEGDKVAILYTGRGTNDGPFNGMPATGRKLVISGTTIYRFANGKIAEEWTTYNDLEILRQLGYFPGPAEKNKAVARRVFTEIFNQGKFEVANEIYAPDFVNHGQTRDIGLKEDQDAARMWVQAIPDLVMTVDKMVAEGDLVTVLWTGKGTTAGTGSGSPSTSKKIHARGITIWRVVDGKLKEEWSAFDELSLLQQIGMLPQTKQ
;
A
#
# COMPACT_ATOMS: atom_id res chain seq x y z
N MET A 1 29.88 21.50 -32.66
CA MET A 1 30.01 22.01 -31.28
C MET A 1 29.59 20.88 -30.37
N GLU A 2 30.44 19.85 -30.28
CA GLU A 2 31.54 19.69 -29.30
C GLU A 2 31.01 19.08 -28.00
N SER A 3 31.59 18.03 -27.41
CA SER A 3 32.44 16.93 -27.89
C SER A 3 32.36 15.83 -26.82
N LEU A 4 32.49 14.58 -27.27
CA LEU A 4 32.90 13.44 -26.46
C LEU A 4 34.37 13.57 -26.06
N ASP A 5 34.78 12.89 -24.98
CA ASP A 5 36.08 12.19 -24.78
C ASP A 5 36.09 11.65 -23.33
N GLU A 6 35.99 10.34 -23.07
CA GLU A 6 37.08 9.33 -23.05
C GLU A 6 38.32 9.71 -22.22
N HIS A 7 38.56 8.96 -21.14
CA HIS A 7 39.89 8.40 -20.86
C HIS A 7 39.82 7.13 -19.99
N THR A 8 40.23 6.04 -20.61
CA THR A 8 40.56 4.71 -20.08
C THR A 8 42.02 4.62 -19.59
N GLY A 9 42.28 3.68 -18.68
CA GLY A 9 43.61 3.07 -18.44
C GLY A 9 44.36 3.63 -17.22
N GLU A 10 45.09 2.86 -16.42
CA GLU A 10 45.49 1.46 -16.49
C GLU A 10 46.09 1.03 -15.12
N ILE A 11 46.45 -0.25 -15.06
CA ILE A 11 46.62 -1.13 -13.91
C ILE A 11 48.06 -1.13 -13.33
N THR A 12 48.17 -1.55 -12.05
CA THR A 12 49.32 -2.14 -11.32
C THR A 12 50.46 -1.25 -10.80
N LYS A 13 50.67 -1.32 -9.46
CA LYS A 13 51.84 -2.03 -8.89
C LYS A 13 51.69 -2.35 -7.40
N SER A 14 51.91 -3.63 -7.11
CA SER A 14 52.07 -4.24 -5.79
C SER A 14 53.26 -3.63 -5.03
N ARG A 15 53.11 -3.44 -3.71
CA ARG A 15 54.25 -3.36 -2.78
C ARG A 15 53.92 -3.97 -1.42
N LYS A 16 54.35 -5.23 -1.31
CA LYS A 16 54.90 -5.95 -0.15
C LYS A 16 54.54 -5.46 1.27
N SER A 17 53.89 -6.37 1.98
CA SER A 17 53.78 -6.51 3.43
C SER A 17 55.13 -6.50 4.15
N GLN A 18 55.21 -5.73 5.24
CA GLN A 18 56.15 -5.92 6.35
C GLN A 18 55.32 -5.98 7.65
N PRO A 19 55.62 -6.89 8.60
CA PRO A 19 54.74 -7.14 9.74
C PRO A 19 54.93 -6.07 10.83
N PRO A 20 53.88 -5.62 11.55
CA PRO A 20 54.08 -4.81 12.73
C PRO A 20 54.57 -5.68 13.89
N ASP A 21 55.60 -5.16 14.51
CA ASP A 21 56.33 -5.68 15.65
C ASP A 21 55.41 -5.95 16.85
N LYS A 22 55.56 -7.14 17.44
CA LYS A 22 54.88 -7.55 18.67
C LYS A 22 55.76 -7.13 19.84
N ARG A 23 55.47 -5.98 20.45
CA ARG A 23 55.52 -5.65 21.91
C ARG A 23 55.83 -4.17 22.15
N ALA A 24 54.84 -3.43 22.71
CA ALA A 24 54.97 -2.44 23.79
C ALA A 24 53.70 -1.54 23.82
N PHE A 25 52.71 -1.88 24.64
CA PHE A 25 52.34 -1.17 25.89
C PHE A 25 51.70 0.24 25.73
N LEU A 26 50.38 0.31 25.94
CA LEU A 26 49.57 1.50 26.29
C LEU A 26 49.88 1.99 27.74
N PRO A 27 49.44 3.18 28.23
CA PRO A 27 48.71 4.30 27.58
C PRO A 27 49.17 5.74 27.96
N ALA A 28 48.77 6.75 27.18
CA ALA A 28 48.64 8.14 27.64
C ALA A 28 47.44 8.82 26.95
N ALA A 29 46.25 8.71 27.55
CA ALA A 29 45.03 9.36 27.06
C ALA A 29 44.11 9.78 28.22
N THR A 30 44.60 10.70 29.06
CA THR A 30 43.89 11.15 30.28
C THR A 30 43.34 12.59 30.19
N PRO A 31 43.89 13.54 29.41
CA PRO A 31 43.34 14.91 29.38
C PRO A 31 42.14 15.13 28.45
N ALA A 32 42.00 14.34 27.37
CA ALA A 32 40.96 14.54 26.36
C ALA A 32 39.56 14.11 26.84
N ILE A 33 39.49 13.01 27.58
CA ILE A 33 38.26 12.48 28.18
C ILE A 33 37.75 13.43 29.28
N ALA A 34 38.65 14.03 30.07
CA ALA A 34 38.29 14.98 31.12
C ALA A 34 37.66 16.28 30.57
N ARG A 35 38.11 16.76 29.40
CA ARG A 35 37.51 17.94 28.75
C ARG A 35 36.13 17.66 28.12
N ALA A 36 35.93 16.45 27.59
CA ALA A 36 34.63 16.03 27.05
C ALA A 36 33.55 15.93 28.15
N ILE A 37 33.92 15.40 29.32
CA ILE A 37 33.00 15.30 30.47
C ILE A 37 32.64 16.70 31.04
N SER A 38 33.60 17.64 31.06
CA SER A 38 33.35 19.01 31.53
C SER A 38 32.43 19.82 30.61
N ALA A 39 32.32 19.47 29.32
CA ALA A 39 31.46 20.17 28.37
C ALA A 39 30.00 19.69 28.42
N ILE A 40 29.76 18.44 28.86
CA ILE A 40 28.43 17.83 29.00
C ILE A 40 27.73 18.29 30.28
N VAL A 41 28.49 18.67 31.32
CA VAL A 41 27.94 19.17 32.59
C VAL A 41 27.97 20.70 32.63
N ARG A 42 27.03 21.35 31.92
CA ARG A 42 26.61 22.71 32.30
C ARG A 42 25.81 22.63 33.61
N PRO A 43 25.89 23.62 34.52
CA PRO A 43 25.33 23.51 35.86
C PRO A 43 23.80 23.58 35.80
N CYS A 44 23.13 22.43 35.84
CA CYS A 44 21.69 22.37 36.06
C CYS A 44 21.41 22.73 37.54
N PRO A 45 20.56 23.73 37.85
CA PRO A 45 20.27 24.16 39.23
C PRO A 45 19.75 23.04 40.13
N GLU A 46 19.03 22.08 39.54
CA GLU A 46 18.53 20.85 40.18
C GLU A 46 19.68 19.96 40.69
N PHE A 47 20.77 19.84 39.92
CA PHE A 47 21.95 19.07 40.32
C PHE A 47 22.68 19.71 41.52
N ALA A 48 22.78 21.03 41.55
CA ALA A 48 23.35 21.76 42.68
C ALA A 48 22.49 21.63 43.95
N ARG A 49 21.16 21.53 43.82
CA ARG A 49 20.25 21.23 44.93
C ARG A 49 20.40 19.79 45.44
N LEU A 50 20.48 18.83 44.53
CA LEU A 50 20.63 17.41 44.88
C LEU A 50 21.93 17.15 45.64
N VAL A 51 23.05 17.74 45.18
CA VAL A 51 24.36 17.65 45.84
C VAL A 51 24.34 18.30 47.23
N LYS A 52 23.63 19.41 47.41
CA LYS A 52 23.46 20.05 48.73
C LYS A 52 22.61 19.19 49.67
N LEU A 53 21.54 18.56 49.16
CA LEU A 53 20.66 17.70 49.93
C LEU A 53 21.40 16.42 50.37
N LEU A 54 22.18 15.80 49.48
CA LEU A 54 22.99 14.63 49.78
C LEU A 54 24.07 14.94 50.81
N ASN A 55 24.75 16.09 50.69
CA ASN A 55 25.75 16.54 51.66
C ASN A 55 25.13 16.85 53.03
N SER A 56 23.90 17.34 53.07
CA SER A 56 23.16 17.57 54.32
C SER A 56 22.83 16.24 55.01
N GLN A 57 22.25 15.29 54.27
CA GLN A 57 21.87 13.96 54.75
C GLN A 57 23.08 13.13 55.23
N LEU A 58 24.22 13.24 54.54
CA LEU A 58 25.46 12.57 54.95
C LEU A 58 26.06 13.15 56.24
N ARG A 59 25.84 14.44 56.53
CA ARG A 59 26.28 15.06 57.80
C ARG A 59 25.38 14.70 58.98
N THR A 60 24.10 14.43 58.75
CA THR A 60 23.19 13.92 59.78
C THR A 60 23.43 12.45 60.10
N LEU A 61 23.76 11.63 59.11
CA LEU A 61 24.04 10.20 59.31
C LEU A 61 25.43 9.92 59.91
N TYR A 62 26.38 10.85 59.80
CA TYR A 62 27.74 10.73 60.35
C TYR A 62 28.17 11.99 61.10
N PRO A 63 27.84 12.13 62.40
CA PRO A 63 28.36 13.22 63.22
C PRO A 63 29.90 13.15 63.33
N ALA A 64 30.53 14.32 63.49
CA ALA A 64 31.96 14.60 63.27
C ALA A 64 33.00 13.74 64.04
N ALA A 65 32.58 12.79 64.87
CA ALA A 65 33.45 11.93 65.67
C ALA A 65 34.16 10.81 64.87
N LEU A 66 33.66 10.42 63.69
CA LEU A 66 34.26 9.37 62.86
C LEU A 66 35.27 9.88 61.80
N LEU A 67 35.52 11.19 61.71
CA LEU A 67 36.35 11.80 60.66
C LEU A 67 37.81 12.06 61.07
N LYS A 68 38.40 11.21 61.92
CA LYS A 68 39.84 11.25 62.27
C LYS A 68 40.58 10.00 61.81
N LYS A 69 40.65 9.75 60.49
CA LYS A 69 41.71 8.96 59.84
C LYS A 69 41.66 9.20 58.31
N GLY A 70 42.72 9.77 57.76
CA GLY A 70 42.79 10.26 56.37
C GLY A 70 42.58 9.20 55.27
N ALA A 71 42.69 7.90 55.60
CA ALA A 71 42.50 6.81 54.64
C ALA A 71 41.01 6.50 54.35
N GLU A 72 40.10 6.69 55.31
CA GLU A 72 38.66 6.41 55.12
C GLU A 72 37.94 7.52 54.35
N LYS A 73 38.38 8.78 54.49
CA LYS A 73 37.83 9.93 53.76
C LYS A 73 38.03 9.82 52.25
N MET A 74 39.14 9.21 51.81
CA MET A 74 39.45 8.99 50.40
C MET A 74 38.61 7.84 49.84
N ARG A 75 38.48 6.72 50.59
CA ARG A 75 37.60 5.60 50.23
C ARG A 75 36.13 6.01 50.13
N LEU A 76 35.63 6.82 51.07
CA LEU A 76 34.23 7.25 51.06
C LEU A 76 33.93 8.20 49.88
N ARG A 77 34.84 9.12 49.55
CA ARG A 77 34.71 9.98 48.36
C ARG A 77 34.75 9.18 47.06
N SER A 78 35.63 8.19 46.96
CA SER A 78 35.69 7.28 45.80
C SER A 78 34.45 6.41 45.67
N VAL A 79 33.88 5.91 46.78
CA VAL A 79 32.65 5.13 46.78
C VAL A 79 31.44 5.99 46.40
N VAL A 80 31.31 7.20 46.95
CA VAL A 80 30.24 8.13 46.58
C VAL A 80 30.35 8.57 45.11
N LEU A 81 31.56 8.79 44.60
CA LEU A 81 31.78 9.12 43.19
C LEU A 81 31.42 7.94 42.28
N LEU A 82 31.72 6.71 42.67
CA LEU A 82 31.30 5.48 41.98
C LEU A 82 29.78 5.32 41.97
N PHE A 83 29.09 5.60 43.08
CA PHE A 83 27.63 5.58 43.14
C PHE A 83 26.99 6.67 42.27
N VAL A 84 27.56 7.88 42.23
CA VAL A 84 27.07 8.97 41.38
C VAL A 84 27.32 8.68 39.89
N LEU A 85 28.48 8.11 39.54
CA LEU A 85 28.77 7.67 38.17
C LEU A 85 27.88 6.50 37.75
N ALA A 86 27.60 5.55 38.65
CA ALA A 86 26.65 4.47 38.39
C ALA A 86 25.21 5.00 38.21
N ALA A 87 24.81 6.00 39.00
CA ALA A 87 23.50 6.65 38.87
C ALA A 87 23.37 7.50 37.59
N LEU A 88 24.47 8.05 37.06
CA LEU A 88 24.52 8.73 35.76
C LEU A 88 24.57 7.75 34.57
N MET A 89 24.98 6.49 34.80
CA MET A 89 24.99 5.40 33.82
C MET A 89 23.68 4.60 33.79
N LEU A 90 22.82 4.77 34.80
CA LEU A 90 21.43 4.32 34.71
C LEU A 90 20.73 5.21 33.67
N PRO A 91 20.14 4.63 32.61
CA PRO A 91 19.38 5.43 31.67
C PRO A 91 18.27 6.17 32.43
N PRO A 92 17.95 7.43 32.08
CA PRO A 92 16.78 8.10 32.64
C PRO A 92 15.57 7.20 32.41
N ASP A 93 14.72 7.07 33.43
CA ASP A 93 13.49 6.28 33.36
C ASP A 93 12.76 6.61 32.04
N GLY A 94 12.69 5.63 31.13
CA GLY A 94 12.05 5.78 29.82
C GLY A 94 12.92 5.53 28.59
N VAL A 95 14.25 5.49 28.69
CA VAL A 95 15.12 5.07 27.55
C VAL A 95 15.44 3.59 27.67
N ALA A 96 14.75 2.77 26.87
CA ALA A 96 15.07 1.34 26.77
C ALA A 96 16.51 1.17 26.24
N GLY A 97 17.36 0.49 27.01
CA GLY A 97 18.70 0.14 26.53
C GLY A 97 18.64 -0.72 25.27
N GLU A 98 19.67 -0.68 24.43
CA GLU A 98 19.72 -1.39 23.13
C GLU A 98 19.31 -2.88 23.23
N GLY A 99 19.68 -3.56 24.31
CA GLY A 99 19.28 -4.95 24.56
C GLY A 99 17.77 -5.15 24.78
N GLN A 100 17.06 -4.18 25.37
CA GLN A 100 15.61 -4.23 25.53
C GLN A 100 14.91 -3.93 24.20
N LEU A 101 15.40 -2.96 23.42
CA LEU A 101 14.89 -2.68 22.08
C LEU A 101 14.99 -3.92 21.19
N GLN A 102 16.13 -4.61 21.20
CA GLN A 102 16.31 -5.84 20.42
C GLN A 102 15.37 -6.96 20.86
N LYS A 103 15.08 -7.10 22.16
CA LYS A 103 14.08 -8.04 22.67
C LYS A 103 12.67 -7.69 22.19
N ASN A 104 12.28 -6.41 22.23
CA ASN A 104 10.97 -5.96 21.76
C ASN A 104 10.82 -6.23 20.25
N LYS A 105 11.85 -5.92 19.44
CA LYS A 105 11.86 -6.23 18.00
C LYS A 105 11.73 -7.73 17.73
N ALA A 106 12.47 -8.55 18.47
CA ALA A 106 12.37 -10.01 18.34
C ALA A 106 10.98 -10.54 18.70
N LEU A 107 10.37 -10.01 19.76
CA LEU A 107 9.01 -10.38 20.15
C LEU A 107 7.98 -9.94 19.08
N ALA A 108 8.13 -8.74 18.53
CA ALA A 108 7.27 -8.23 17.45
C ALA A 108 7.40 -9.09 16.18
N GLN A 109 8.61 -9.49 15.81
CA GLN A 109 8.86 -10.39 14.67
C GLN A 109 8.14 -11.74 14.84
N ARG A 110 8.15 -12.30 16.06
CA ARG A 110 7.45 -13.56 16.36
C ARG A 110 5.95 -13.48 16.11
N VAL A 111 5.31 -12.32 16.22
CA VAL A 111 3.88 -12.16 15.88
C VAL A 111 3.65 -12.57 14.43
N PHE A 112 4.48 -12.06 13.51
CA PHE A 112 4.37 -12.39 12.09
C PHE A 112 4.77 -13.84 11.83
N ASP A 113 5.92 -14.28 12.35
CA ASP A 113 6.50 -15.58 12.02
C ASP A 113 5.74 -16.76 12.61
N ASP A 114 5.29 -16.65 13.86
CA ASP A 114 4.71 -17.76 14.61
C ASP A 114 3.18 -17.69 14.64
N ILE A 115 2.59 -16.51 14.86
CA ILE A 115 1.13 -16.37 14.94
C ILE A 115 0.53 -16.26 13.55
N LEU A 116 0.88 -15.21 12.79
CA LEU A 116 0.22 -14.93 11.52
C LEU A 116 0.59 -15.93 10.41
N ASN A 117 1.84 -16.38 10.36
CA ASN A 117 2.31 -17.31 9.32
C ASN A 117 2.16 -18.79 9.69
N LYS A 118 2.25 -19.18 10.98
CA LYS A 118 2.27 -20.59 11.44
C LYS A 118 1.11 -20.98 12.36
N ASP A 119 0.13 -20.10 12.55
CA ASP A 119 -1.09 -20.38 13.31
C ASP A 119 -0.90 -20.79 14.78
N LYS A 120 0.22 -20.38 15.41
CA LYS A 120 0.50 -20.65 16.83
C LYS A 120 -0.26 -19.70 17.76
N TYR A 121 -1.59 -19.73 17.70
CA TYR A 121 -2.47 -18.83 18.44
C TYR A 121 -2.36 -18.96 19.97
N GLU A 122 -1.86 -20.09 20.48
CA GLU A 122 -1.55 -20.29 21.90
C GLU A 122 -0.54 -19.27 22.45
N LEU A 123 0.34 -18.74 21.59
CA LEU A 123 1.37 -17.78 21.96
C LEU A 123 0.83 -16.40 22.35
N PHE A 124 -0.42 -16.06 22.00
CA PHE A 124 -1.03 -14.80 22.42
C PHE A 124 -0.98 -14.62 23.94
N THR A 125 -1.21 -15.69 24.71
CA THR A 125 -1.21 -15.64 26.18
C THR A 125 0.19 -15.41 26.78
N GLU A 126 1.24 -15.84 26.09
CA GLU A 126 2.64 -15.60 26.46
C GLU A 126 3.04 -14.16 26.07
N MET A 127 2.75 -13.77 24.83
CA MET A 127 3.33 -12.59 24.20
C MET A 127 2.56 -11.29 24.49
N TYR A 128 1.25 -11.36 24.77
CA TYR A 128 0.39 -10.19 25.00
C TYR A 128 0.04 -10.03 26.48
N ALA A 129 -0.10 -8.78 26.92
CA ALA A 129 -0.61 -8.43 28.22
C ALA A 129 -2.10 -8.80 28.33
N LYS A 130 -2.57 -9.11 29.54
CA LYS A 130 -3.98 -9.52 29.74
C LYS A 130 -4.96 -8.37 29.46
N ASP A 131 -4.53 -7.15 29.73
CA ASP A 131 -5.24 -5.89 29.52
C ASP A 131 -4.87 -5.23 28.18
N PHE A 132 -4.37 -6.01 27.22
CA PHE A 132 -4.03 -5.53 25.88
C PHE A 132 -5.21 -4.86 25.18
N VAL A 133 -4.91 -3.76 24.49
CA VAL A 133 -5.85 -3.04 23.62
C VAL A 133 -5.24 -2.84 22.24
N LYS A 134 -6.00 -3.17 21.20
CA LYS A 134 -5.67 -2.85 19.81
C LYS A 134 -6.55 -1.73 19.30
N HIS A 135 -5.96 -0.76 18.65
CA HIS A 135 -6.61 0.36 17.98
C HIS A 135 -6.54 0.15 16.48
N VAL A 136 -7.71 0.05 15.84
CA VAL A 136 -7.85 0.08 14.39
C VAL A 136 -8.83 1.18 14.04
N ASP A 137 -8.36 2.18 13.30
CA ASP A 137 -9.09 3.41 13.00
C ASP A 137 -9.63 4.12 14.26
N ARG A 138 -10.95 4.05 14.49
CA ARG A 138 -11.66 4.68 15.63
C ARG A 138 -12.26 3.64 16.58
N ARG A 139 -11.76 2.41 16.57
CA ARG A 139 -12.29 1.31 17.37
C ARG A 139 -11.18 0.60 18.13
N ASP A 140 -11.55 0.16 19.33
CA ASP A 140 -10.69 -0.58 20.24
C ASP A 140 -11.13 -2.04 20.28
N TYR A 141 -10.16 -2.95 20.33
CA TYR A 141 -10.36 -4.39 20.36
C TYR A 141 -9.60 -5.00 21.53
N THR A 142 -10.22 -5.98 22.19
CA THR A 142 -9.60 -6.76 23.25
C THR A 142 -8.67 -7.83 22.68
N LEU A 143 -7.83 -8.43 23.53
CA LEU A 143 -7.01 -9.57 23.14
C LEU A 143 -7.83 -10.75 22.57
N GLU A 144 -9.02 -11.02 23.14
CA GLU A 144 -9.90 -12.09 22.65
C GLU A 144 -10.41 -11.80 21.23
N GLN A 145 -10.76 -10.54 20.95
CA GLN A 145 -11.19 -10.11 19.62
C GLN A 145 -10.05 -10.17 18.61
N GLU A 146 -8.82 -9.84 19.01
CA GLU A 146 -7.65 -9.97 18.14
C GLU A 146 -7.34 -11.43 17.79
N ILE A 147 -7.43 -12.34 18.77
CA ILE A 147 -7.28 -13.78 18.53
C ILE A 147 -8.35 -14.28 17.55
N MET A 148 -9.59 -13.83 17.70
CA MET A 148 -10.69 -14.16 16.80
C MET A 148 -10.44 -13.61 15.39
N ALA A 149 -9.96 -12.37 15.28
CA ALA A 149 -9.65 -11.73 14.00
C ALA A 149 -8.51 -12.47 13.27
N ALA A 150 -7.43 -12.82 13.97
CA ALA A 150 -6.32 -13.57 13.40
C ALA A 150 -6.76 -14.94 12.84
N LYS A 151 -7.59 -15.67 13.59
CA LYS A 151 -8.19 -16.93 13.12
C LYS A 151 -9.15 -16.73 11.94
N GLY A 152 -9.96 -15.67 11.99
CA GLY A 152 -10.87 -15.30 10.91
C GLY A 152 -10.12 -15.01 9.61
N MET A 153 -8.98 -14.32 9.69
CA MET A 153 -8.11 -14.06 8.54
C MET A 153 -7.56 -15.36 7.94
N ARG A 154 -7.12 -16.32 8.76
CA ARG A 154 -6.68 -17.64 8.29
C ARG A 154 -7.79 -18.45 7.63
N ILE A 155 -9.04 -18.28 8.06
CA ILE A 155 -10.20 -18.88 7.40
C ILE A 155 -10.43 -18.23 6.04
N ALA A 156 -10.33 -16.91 5.94
CA ALA A 156 -10.57 -16.16 4.71
C ALA A 156 -9.47 -16.38 3.65
N VAL A 157 -8.24 -16.63 4.11
CA VAL A 157 -7.04 -16.83 3.31
C VAL A 157 -6.27 -18.01 3.92
N SER A 158 -6.28 -19.17 3.27
CA SER A 158 -5.64 -20.38 3.83
C SER A 158 -4.11 -20.39 3.71
N ASP A 159 -3.55 -19.63 2.77
CA ASP A 159 -2.12 -19.55 2.41
C ASP A 159 -1.42 -18.19 2.69
N PRO A 160 -1.71 -17.43 3.77
CA PRO A 160 -1.11 -16.14 4.01
C PRO A 160 0.41 -16.23 4.22
N ILE A 161 1.10 -15.28 3.59
CA ILE A 161 2.51 -14.98 3.81
C ILE A 161 2.60 -13.52 4.22
N MET A 162 2.86 -13.28 5.50
CA MET A 162 3.06 -11.97 6.10
C MET A 162 4.55 -11.70 6.24
N THR A 163 5.04 -10.64 5.60
CA THR A 163 6.45 -10.24 5.58
C THR A 163 6.61 -8.90 6.27
N VAL A 164 7.61 -8.79 7.16
CA VAL A 164 8.02 -7.51 7.75
C VAL A 164 8.97 -6.83 6.78
N ASP A 165 8.54 -5.70 6.22
CA ASP A 165 9.31 -4.93 5.24
C ASP A 165 10.26 -3.93 5.92
N LEU A 166 9.81 -3.33 7.03
CA LEU A 166 10.59 -2.40 7.84
C LEU A 166 10.21 -2.57 9.31
N MET A 167 11.21 -2.51 10.21
CA MET A 167 10.98 -2.51 11.64
C MET A 167 11.94 -1.56 12.37
N THR A 168 11.37 -0.60 13.10
CA THR A 168 12.09 0.36 13.95
C THR A 168 11.60 0.26 15.40
N ALA A 169 12.44 0.64 16.34
CA ALA A 169 12.09 0.60 17.76
C ALA A 169 12.65 1.82 18.49
N GLU A 170 11.86 2.39 19.38
CA GLU A 170 12.22 3.54 20.22
C GLU A 170 11.49 3.43 21.56
N GLY A 171 12.23 3.57 22.66
CA GLY A 171 11.68 3.42 24.01
C GLY A 171 10.96 2.08 24.19
N ASP A 172 9.69 2.14 24.55
CA ASP A 172 8.82 0.97 24.75
C ASP A 172 8.01 0.59 23.49
N LYS A 173 8.32 1.14 22.31
CA LYS A 173 7.54 0.92 21.08
C LYS A 173 8.34 0.29 19.96
N VAL A 174 7.65 -0.48 19.12
CA VAL A 174 8.17 -1.03 17.85
C VAL A 174 7.17 -0.70 16.75
N ALA A 175 7.63 -0.03 15.69
CA ALA A 175 6.84 0.26 14.50
C ALA A 175 7.25 -0.68 13.36
N ILE A 176 6.26 -1.19 12.62
CA ILE A 176 6.43 -2.18 11.57
C ILE A 176 5.63 -1.77 10.34
N LEU A 177 6.30 -1.78 9.19
CA LEU A 177 5.66 -1.84 7.88
C LEU A 177 5.68 -3.29 7.41
N TYR A 178 4.55 -3.81 6.92
CA TYR A 178 4.44 -5.19 6.48
C TYR A 178 3.64 -5.34 5.18
N THR A 179 3.94 -6.42 4.46
CA THR A 179 3.21 -6.86 3.27
C THR A 179 2.70 -8.27 3.49
N GLY A 180 1.40 -8.47 3.29
CA GLY A 180 0.75 -9.78 3.28
C GLY A 180 0.41 -10.22 1.85
N ARG A 181 0.49 -11.52 1.58
CA ARG A 181 0.03 -12.14 0.32
C ARG A 181 -0.75 -13.40 0.61
N GLY A 182 -1.71 -13.74 -0.24
CA GLY A 182 -2.42 -15.01 -0.17
C GLY A 182 -3.57 -15.10 -1.18
N THR A 183 -4.38 -16.13 -1.06
CA THR A 183 -5.53 -16.44 -1.91
C THR A 183 -6.79 -16.39 -1.06
N ASN A 184 -7.78 -15.59 -1.47
CA ASN A 184 -9.07 -15.56 -0.78
C ASN A 184 -9.92 -16.78 -1.15
N ASP A 185 -9.75 -17.86 -0.41
CA ASP A 185 -10.42 -19.15 -0.59
C ASP A 185 -11.44 -19.47 0.51
N GLY A 186 -11.60 -18.58 1.49
CA GLY A 186 -12.71 -18.60 2.45
C GLY A 186 -13.53 -17.30 2.49
N PRO A 187 -14.61 -17.27 3.29
CA PRO A 187 -15.44 -16.08 3.42
C PRO A 187 -14.69 -14.93 4.09
N PHE A 188 -14.88 -13.71 3.59
CA PHE A 188 -14.27 -12.49 4.13
C PHE A 188 -15.36 -11.47 4.44
N ASN A 189 -15.50 -11.05 5.71
CA ASN A 189 -16.51 -10.07 6.16
C ASN A 189 -17.94 -10.39 5.69
N GLY A 190 -18.33 -11.67 5.74
CA GLY A 190 -19.66 -12.15 5.31
C GLY A 190 -19.84 -12.28 3.79
N MET A 191 -18.83 -11.94 3.00
CA MET A 191 -18.81 -12.16 1.55
C MET A 191 -18.23 -13.54 1.22
N PRO A 192 -18.71 -14.21 0.16
CA PRO A 192 -18.21 -15.52 -0.24
C PRO A 192 -16.73 -15.48 -0.66
N ALA A 193 -16.09 -16.64 -0.74
CA ALA A 193 -14.73 -16.70 -1.30
C ALA A 193 -14.73 -16.33 -2.79
N THR A 194 -13.67 -15.65 -3.23
CA THR A 194 -13.53 -15.21 -4.64
C THR A 194 -12.51 -16.02 -5.43
N GLY A 195 -11.64 -16.77 -4.75
CA GLY A 195 -10.48 -17.45 -5.33
C GLY A 195 -9.38 -16.51 -5.83
N ARG A 196 -9.50 -15.20 -5.58
CA ARG A 196 -8.54 -14.21 -6.07
C ARG A 196 -7.33 -14.10 -5.16
N LYS A 197 -6.17 -13.82 -5.76
CA LYS A 197 -4.97 -13.48 -5.01
C LYS A 197 -5.07 -12.06 -4.45
N LEU A 198 -4.55 -11.90 -3.25
CA LEU A 198 -4.47 -10.65 -2.51
C LEU A 198 -3.03 -10.27 -2.25
N VAL A 199 -2.75 -8.97 -2.34
CA VAL A 199 -1.58 -8.32 -1.74
C VAL A 199 -2.09 -7.21 -0.84
N ILE A 200 -1.72 -7.27 0.43
CA ILE A 200 -2.09 -6.27 1.43
C ILE A 200 -0.84 -5.60 1.98
N SER A 201 -0.93 -4.32 2.28
CA SER A 201 0.10 -3.59 3.02
C SER A 201 -0.52 -2.96 4.25
N GLY A 202 0.22 -2.97 5.35
CA GLY A 202 -0.23 -2.33 6.58
C GLY A 202 0.93 -1.82 7.42
N THR A 203 0.59 -1.00 8.41
CA THR A 203 1.52 -0.52 9.42
C THR A 203 0.96 -0.90 10.79
N THR A 204 1.83 -1.38 11.67
CA THR A 204 1.49 -1.62 13.07
C THR A 204 2.52 -1.00 14.00
N ILE A 205 2.08 -0.44 15.11
CA ILE A 205 2.92 0.03 16.20
C ILE A 205 2.53 -0.74 17.45
N TYR A 206 3.47 -1.47 18.04
CA TYR A 206 3.31 -2.13 19.32
C TYR A 206 3.90 -1.31 20.44
N ARG A 207 3.20 -1.19 21.58
CA ARG A 207 3.77 -0.77 22.86
C ARG A 207 4.01 -1.99 23.75
N PHE A 208 5.15 -2.01 24.42
CA PHE A 208 5.57 -3.09 25.30
C PHE A 208 5.52 -2.66 26.77
N ALA A 209 5.03 -3.52 27.64
CA ALA A 209 5.13 -3.37 29.08
C ALA A 209 5.43 -4.73 29.72
N ASN A 210 6.35 -4.76 30.70
CA ASN A 210 6.73 -5.99 31.41
C ASN A 210 7.13 -7.14 30.46
N GLY A 211 7.78 -6.82 29.34
CA GLY A 211 8.23 -7.79 28.33
C GLY A 211 7.12 -8.37 27.45
N LYS A 212 5.90 -7.82 27.49
CA LYS A 212 4.75 -8.24 26.69
C LYS A 212 4.20 -7.09 25.84
N ILE A 213 3.48 -7.41 24.77
CA ILE A 213 2.73 -6.44 23.96
C ILE A 213 1.51 -5.99 24.77
N ALA A 214 1.45 -4.71 25.12
CA ALA A 214 0.38 -4.13 25.92
C ALA A 214 -0.59 -3.28 25.10
N GLU A 215 -0.18 -2.81 23.93
CA GLU A 215 -1.01 -1.96 23.08
C GLU A 215 -0.57 -2.09 21.61
N GLU A 216 -1.51 -1.94 20.68
CA GLU A 216 -1.26 -2.00 19.25
C GLU A 216 -2.04 -0.88 18.54
N TRP A 217 -1.40 -0.14 17.63
CA TRP A 217 -2.09 0.72 16.67
C TRP A 217 -1.82 0.21 15.27
N THR A 218 -2.86 -0.17 14.54
CA THR A 218 -2.73 -0.81 13.23
C THR A 218 -3.64 -0.19 12.20
N THR A 219 -3.10 -0.01 10.98
CA THR A 219 -3.86 0.38 9.79
C THR A 219 -3.49 -0.52 8.61
N TYR A 220 -4.49 -0.85 7.79
CA TYR A 220 -4.34 -1.60 6.55
C TYR A 220 -5.37 -1.13 5.54
N ASN A 221 -5.11 -1.37 4.25
CA ASN A 221 -5.92 -0.81 3.18
C ASN A 221 -7.13 -1.70 2.82
N ASP A 222 -8.19 -1.60 3.62
CA ASP A 222 -9.44 -2.36 3.40
C ASP A 222 -10.08 -2.12 2.04
N LEU A 223 -10.04 -0.87 1.55
CA LEU A 223 -10.62 -0.55 0.25
C LEU A 223 -9.89 -1.28 -0.88
N GLU A 224 -8.56 -1.36 -0.81
CA GLU A 224 -7.79 -2.09 -1.81
C GLU A 224 -8.01 -3.60 -1.73
N ILE A 225 -8.26 -4.17 -0.54
CA ILE A 225 -8.70 -5.56 -0.40
C ILE A 225 -10.02 -5.77 -1.14
N LEU A 226 -11.02 -4.93 -0.88
CA LEU A 226 -12.34 -5.03 -1.52
C LEU A 226 -12.27 -4.86 -3.06
N ARG A 227 -11.36 -4.01 -3.54
CA ARG A 227 -11.11 -3.82 -4.99
C ARG A 227 -10.48 -5.07 -5.61
N GLN A 228 -9.45 -5.64 -4.98
CA GLN A 228 -8.80 -6.87 -5.45
C GLN A 228 -9.79 -8.05 -5.48
N LEU A 229 -10.63 -8.18 -4.45
CA LEU A 229 -11.69 -9.18 -4.38
C LEU A 229 -12.81 -8.96 -5.40
N GLY A 230 -12.93 -7.76 -5.98
CA GLY A 230 -13.95 -7.42 -6.96
C GLY A 230 -15.30 -7.03 -6.35
N TYR A 231 -15.38 -6.86 -5.03
CA TYR A 231 -16.58 -6.37 -4.34
C TYR A 231 -16.77 -4.87 -4.47
N PHE A 232 -15.69 -4.15 -4.77
CA PHE A 232 -15.74 -2.72 -5.03
C PHE A 232 -15.04 -2.40 -6.34
N PRO A 233 -15.72 -2.48 -7.50
CA PRO A 233 -15.10 -2.13 -8.77
C PRO A 233 -14.63 -0.68 -8.73
N GLY A 234 -13.37 -0.46 -9.11
CA GLY A 234 -12.83 0.88 -9.25
C GLY A 234 -13.61 1.71 -10.29
N PRO A 235 -13.45 3.04 -10.32
CA PRO A 235 -14.15 3.91 -11.26
C PRO A 235 -14.05 3.45 -12.73
N ALA A 236 -12.87 2.99 -13.15
CA ALA A 236 -12.64 2.45 -14.49
C ALA A 236 -13.55 1.25 -14.85
N GLU A 237 -13.75 0.31 -13.93
CA GLU A 237 -14.60 -0.86 -14.17
C GLU A 237 -16.09 -0.50 -14.20
N LYS A 238 -16.51 0.49 -13.39
CA LYS A 238 -17.86 1.05 -13.48
C LYS A 238 -18.10 1.72 -14.84
N ASN A 239 -17.13 2.51 -15.31
CA ASN A 239 -17.20 3.18 -16.61
C ASN A 239 -17.27 2.16 -17.76
N LYS A 240 -16.43 1.12 -17.74
CA LYS A 240 -16.49 -0.01 -18.69
C LYS A 240 -17.85 -0.71 -18.68
N ALA A 241 -18.44 -0.91 -17.50
CA ALA A 241 -19.75 -1.55 -17.38
C ALA A 241 -20.83 -0.74 -18.10
N VAL A 242 -20.85 0.59 -17.92
CA VAL A 242 -21.80 1.48 -18.61
C VAL A 242 -21.58 1.45 -20.12
N ALA A 243 -20.33 1.59 -20.60
CA ALA A 243 -20.01 1.54 -22.03
C ALA A 243 -20.41 0.20 -22.68
N ARG A 244 -20.30 -0.92 -21.95
CA ARG A 244 -20.71 -2.25 -22.46
C ARG A 244 -22.21 -2.32 -22.77
N ARG A 245 -23.04 -1.60 -22.02
CA ARG A 245 -24.50 -1.60 -22.20
C ARG A 245 -24.92 -1.10 -23.58
N VAL A 246 -24.16 -0.18 -24.18
CA VAL A 246 -24.40 0.30 -25.56
C VAL A 246 -24.42 -0.87 -26.54
N PHE A 247 -23.41 -1.77 -26.46
CA PHE A 247 -23.34 -2.92 -27.36
C PHE A 247 -24.39 -3.98 -27.01
N THR A 248 -24.54 -4.32 -25.72
CA THR A 248 -25.39 -5.44 -25.32
C THR A 248 -26.87 -5.12 -25.32
N GLU A 249 -27.27 -3.95 -24.82
CA GLU A 249 -28.67 -3.57 -24.65
C GLU A 249 -29.18 -2.81 -25.87
N ILE A 250 -28.44 -1.80 -26.34
CA ILE A 250 -28.92 -0.96 -27.46
C ILE A 250 -28.76 -1.69 -28.79
N PHE A 251 -27.53 -2.03 -29.19
CA PHE A 251 -27.31 -2.62 -30.51
C PHE A 251 -27.79 -4.08 -30.61
N ASN A 252 -27.43 -4.95 -29.66
CA ASN A 252 -27.71 -6.38 -29.76
C ASN A 252 -29.11 -6.78 -29.30
N GLN A 253 -29.75 -6.01 -28.40
CA GLN A 253 -31.10 -6.30 -27.90
C GLN A 253 -32.15 -5.30 -28.41
N GLY A 254 -31.75 -4.21 -29.07
CA GLY A 254 -32.68 -3.19 -29.55
C GLY A 254 -33.40 -2.41 -28.44
N LYS A 255 -32.88 -2.41 -27.21
CA LYS A 255 -33.49 -1.75 -26.05
C LYS A 255 -33.14 -0.26 -26.02
N PHE A 256 -33.78 0.52 -26.87
CA PHE A 256 -33.51 1.97 -26.94
C PHE A 256 -34.08 2.75 -25.75
N GLU A 257 -35.01 2.16 -25.00
CA GLU A 257 -35.60 2.75 -23.80
C GLU A 257 -34.59 2.95 -22.66
N VAL A 258 -33.50 2.17 -22.62
CA VAL A 258 -32.45 2.31 -21.58
C VAL A 258 -31.47 3.45 -21.87
N ALA A 259 -31.60 4.16 -23.00
CA ALA A 259 -30.67 5.22 -23.37
C ALA A 259 -30.54 6.32 -22.30
N ASN A 260 -31.63 6.67 -21.61
CA ASN A 260 -31.61 7.68 -20.53
C ASN A 260 -30.83 7.23 -19.28
N GLU A 261 -30.61 5.93 -19.11
CA GLU A 261 -29.77 5.38 -18.04
C GLU A 261 -28.29 5.36 -18.42
N ILE A 262 -27.99 5.21 -19.72
CA ILE A 262 -26.64 5.04 -20.25
C ILE A 262 -26.01 6.39 -20.59
N TYR A 263 -26.76 7.30 -21.22
CA TYR A 263 -26.27 8.58 -21.72
C TYR A 263 -26.68 9.74 -20.82
N ALA A 264 -25.82 10.74 -20.73
CA ALA A 264 -26.13 12.02 -20.12
C ALA A 264 -27.19 12.76 -20.96
N PRO A 265 -28.12 13.53 -20.35
CA PRO A 265 -29.13 14.28 -21.10
C PRO A 265 -28.54 15.28 -22.11
N ASP A 266 -27.35 15.80 -21.81
CA ASP A 266 -26.58 16.74 -22.61
C ASP A 266 -25.35 16.06 -23.25
N PHE A 267 -25.52 14.80 -23.68
CA PHE A 267 -24.53 14.03 -24.41
C PHE A 267 -24.24 14.63 -25.80
N VAL A 268 -22.96 14.58 -26.19
CA VAL A 268 -22.47 15.02 -27.49
C VAL A 268 -21.66 13.91 -28.15
N ASN A 269 -22.04 13.52 -29.37
CA ASN A 269 -21.21 12.68 -30.22
C ASN A 269 -20.45 13.58 -31.20
N HIS A 270 -19.12 13.59 -31.06
CA HIS A 270 -18.19 14.31 -31.93
C HIS A 270 -17.94 13.50 -33.21
N GLY A 271 -18.95 13.48 -34.08
CA GLY A 271 -18.86 12.84 -35.38
C GLY A 271 -17.72 13.41 -36.23
N GLN A 272 -17.36 12.73 -37.32
CA GLN A 272 -16.21 13.10 -38.14
C GLN A 272 -16.28 14.51 -38.74
N THR A 273 -17.51 15.02 -38.97
CA THR A 273 -17.75 16.30 -39.63
C THR A 273 -18.41 17.34 -38.72
N ARG A 274 -19.21 16.91 -37.75
CA ARG A 274 -19.89 17.78 -36.79
C ARG A 274 -20.30 17.03 -35.53
N ASP A 275 -20.59 17.80 -34.51
CA ASP A 275 -21.23 17.33 -33.29
C ASP A 275 -22.72 17.03 -33.53
N ILE A 276 -23.19 15.93 -32.94
CA ILE A 276 -24.60 15.55 -32.89
C ILE A 276 -25.04 15.30 -31.44
N GLY A 277 -26.29 15.60 -31.13
CA GLY A 277 -26.87 15.37 -29.81
C GLY A 277 -27.45 13.97 -29.65
N LEU A 278 -27.76 13.60 -28.40
CA LEU A 278 -28.28 12.27 -28.03
C LEU A 278 -29.45 11.77 -28.91
N LYS A 279 -30.42 12.63 -29.22
CA LYS A 279 -31.58 12.22 -30.02
C LYS A 279 -31.14 11.71 -31.40
N GLU A 280 -30.28 12.46 -32.07
CA GLU A 280 -29.81 12.15 -33.41
C GLU A 280 -28.93 10.91 -33.42
N ASP A 281 -28.05 10.77 -32.43
CA ASP A 281 -27.23 9.57 -32.21
C ASP A 281 -28.09 8.30 -32.04
N GLN A 282 -29.11 8.36 -31.19
CA GLN A 282 -29.99 7.21 -30.95
C GLN A 282 -30.94 6.93 -32.10
N ASP A 283 -31.34 7.94 -32.88
CA ASP A 283 -32.06 7.75 -34.15
C ASP A 283 -31.19 6.99 -35.15
N ALA A 284 -29.90 7.35 -35.29
CA ALA A 284 -28.96 6.64 -36.16
C ALA A 284 -28.73 5.18 -35.71
N ALA A 285 -28.58 4.94 -34.40
CA ALA A 285 -28.46 3.58 -33.87
C ALA A 285 -29.71 2.72 -34.17
N ARG A 286 -30.92 3.29 -34.04
CA ARG A 286 -32.17 2.62 -34.44
C ARG A 286 -32.19 2.25 -35.91
N MET A 287 -31.76 3.16 -36.78
CA MET A 287 -31.70 2.91 -38.22
C MET A 287 -30.77 1.73 -38.54
N TRP A 288 -29.61 1.64 -37.90
CA TRP A 288 -28.69 0.50 -38.09
C TRP A 288 -29.29 -0.83 -37.65
N VAL A 289 -29.91 -0.89 -36.47
CA VAL A 289 -30.54 -2.11 -35.95
C VAL A 289 -31.72 -2.55 -36.85
N GLN A 290 -32.49 -1.60 -37.40
CA GLN A 290 -33.58 -1.90 -38.34
C GLN A 290 -33.07 -2.35 -39.71
N ALA A 291 -32.00 -1.72 -40.21
CA ALA A 291 -31.42 -2.05 -41.50
C ALA A 291 -30.68 -3.40 -41.49
N ILE A 292 -30.26 -3.88 -40.33
CA ILE A 292 -29.48 -5.11 -40.15
C ILE A 292 -30.11 -5.92 -39.00
N PRO A 293 -31.21 -6.67 -39.25
CA PRO A 293 -31.99 -7.31 -38.20
C PRO A 293 -31.24 -8.39 -37.40
N ASP A 294 -30.18 -8.96 -37.99
CA ASP A 294 -29.27 -9.94 -37.37
C ASP A 294 -27.93 -9.31 -36.93
N LEU A 295 -27.90 -8.00 -36.72
CA LEU A 295 -26.71 -7.29 -36.26
C LEU A 295 -26.24 -7.83 -34.91
N VAL A 296 -24.98 -8.23 -34.86
CA VAL A 296 -24.25 -8.57 -33.65
C VAL A 296 -23.00 -7.72 -33.56
N MET A 297 -22.99 -6.84 -32.57
CA MET A 297 -21.84 -6.05 -32.14
C MET A 297 -21.07 -6.82 -31.06
N THR A 298 -19.76 -6.91 -31.21
CA THR A 298 -18.84 -7.57 -30.27
C THR A 298 -17.77 -6.61 -29.79
N VAL A 299 -17.44 -6.67 -28.50
CA VAL A 299 -16.36 -5.90 -27.87
C VAL A 299 -15.06 -6.70 -27.98
N ASP A 300 -14.16 -6.31 -28.88
CA ASP A 300 -12.88 -6.98 -29.09
C ASP A 300 -11.88 -6.63 -27.98
N LYS A 301 -11.81 -5.35 -27.61
CA LYS A 301 -10.95 -4.81 -26.55
C LYS A 301 -11.64 -3.63 -25.88
N MET A 302 -11.41 -3.46 -24.57
CA MET A 302 -11.96 -2.35 -23.81
C MET A 302 -10.96 -1.92 -22.73
N VAL A 303 -10.59 -0.64 -22.75
CA VAL A 303 -9.66 -0.02 -21.81
C VAL A 303 -10.35 1.20 -21.20
N ALA A 304 -10.10 1.46 -19.92
CA ALA A 304 -10.57 2.67 -19.27
C ALA A 304 -9.46 3.28 -18.42
N GLU A 305 -9.32 4.59 -18.52
CA GLU A 305 -8.35 5.40 -17.78
C GLU A 305 -9.03 6.72 -17.42
N GLY A 306 -9.02 7.07 -16.13
CA GLY A 306 -9.78 8.22 -15.64
C GLY A 306 -11.28 8.11 -15.98
N ASP A 307 -11.79 9.12 -16.68
CA ASP A 307 -13.16 9.21 -17.16
C ASP A 307 -13.34 8.70 -18.61
N LEU A 308 -12.28 8.28 -19.30
CA LEU A 308 -12.36 7.80 -20.68
C LEU A 308 -12.48 6.27 -20.74
N VAL A 309 -13.32 5.77 -21.66
CA VAL A 309 -13.44 4.36 -22.01
C VAL A 309 -13.24 4.22 -23.52
N THR A 310 -12.23 3.48 -23.93
CA THR A 310 -11.95 3.16 -25.34
C THR A 310 -12.34 1.72 -25.64
N VAL A 311 -13.11 1.51 -26.70
CA VAL A 311 -13.61 0.21 -27.12
C VAL A 311 -13.27 -0.03 -28.58
N LEU A 312 -12.53 -1.12 -28.84
CA LEU A 312 -12.41 -1.70 -30.17
C LEU A 312 -13.55 -2.71 -30.32
N TRP A 313 -14.32 -2.60 -31.39
CA TRP A 313 -15.50 -3.42 -31.62
C TRP A 313 -15.60 -3.93 -33.06
N THR A 314 -16.35 -5.01 -33.22
CA THR A 314 -16.67 -5.63 -34.51
C THR A 314 -18.18 -5.82 -34.62
N GLY A 315 -18.78 -5.29 -35.69
CA GLY A 315 -20.18 -5.50 -36.06
C GLY A 315 -20.31 -6.48 -37.23
N LYS A 316 -21.22 -7.43 -37.14
CA LYS A 316 -21.55 -8.40 -38.20
C LYS A 316 -23.05 -8.53 -38.37
N GLY A 317 -23.52 -8.72 -39.59
CA GLY A 317 -24.93 -8.97 -39.89
C GLY A 317 -25.19 -9.00 -41.38
N THR A 318 -26.46 -8.91 -41.75
CA THR A 318 -26.98 -8.99 -43.11
C THR A 318 -27.97 -7.85 -43.33
N THR A 319 -27.75 -7.04 -44.36
CA THR A 319 -28.68 -5.95 -44.67
C THR A 319 -30.05 -6.48 -45.08
N ALA A 320 -31.11 -5.89 -44.51
CA ALA A 320 -32.48 -6.08 -44.97
C ALA A 320 -32.61 -5.42 -46.35
N GLY A 321 -32.76 -6.22 -47.40
CA GLY A 321 -33.01 -5.67 -48.73
C GLY A 321 -34.31 -4.88 -48.71
N THR A 322 -34.26 -3.57 -48.97
CA THR A 322 -35.49 -2.76 -49.00
C THR A 322 -36.28 -3.10 -50.27
N GLY A 323 -37.55 -3.47 -50.08
CA GLY A 323 -38.48 -3.73 -51.16
C GLY A 323 -39.12 -2.44 -51.66
N SER A 324 -38.64 -1.92 -52.80
CA SER A 324 -39.43 -1.24 -53.84
C SER A 324 -38.56 -0.96 -55.07
N GLY A 325 -38.46 -1.96 -55.96
CA GLY A 325 -38.12 -1.73 -57.37
C GLY A 325 -36.64 -1.65 -57.80
N SER A 326 -35.67 -1.89 -56.91
CA SER A 326 -34.25 -2.05 -57.27
C SER A 326 -33.70 -3.37 -56.70
N PRO A 327 -32.68 -4.02 -57.29
CA PRO A 327 -32.21 -5.33 -56.84
C PRO A 327 -31.50 -5.21 -55.49
N SER A 328 -32.27 -5.23 -54.40
CA SER A 328 -31.77 -5.18 -53.04
C SER A 328 -31.22 -6.55 -52.65
N THR A 329 -29.98 -6.82 -53.04
CA THR A 329 -29.31 -8.04 -52.59
C THR A 329 -28.98 -7.91 -51.11
N SER A 330 -29.53 -8.80 -50.27
CA SER A 330 -29.04 -9.00 -48.91
C SER A 330 -27.53 -9.19 -48.94
N LYS A 331 -26.79 -8.26 -48.32
CA LYS A 331 -25.32 -8.32 -48.25
C LYS A 331 -24.90 -8.56 -46.81
N LYS A 332 -23.95 -9.49 -46.63
CA LYS A 332 -23.27 -9.67 -45.35
C LYS A 332 -22.33 -8.50 -45.13
N ILE A 333 -22.35 -7.97 -43.91
CA ILE A 333 -21.46 -6.91 -43.48
C ILE A 333 -20.52 -7.40 -42.37
N HIS A 334 -19.32 -6.85 -42.39
CA HIS A 334 -18.31 -6.95 -41.36
C HIS A 334 -17.67 -5.56 -41.23
N ALA A 335 -18.08 -4.85 -40.18
CA ALA A 335 -17.56 -3.54 -39.85
C ALA A 335 -16.69 -3.62 -38.60
N ARG A 336 -15.60 -2.88 -38.60
CA ARG A 336 -14.73 -2.76 -37.44
C ARG A 336 -14.55 -1.30 -37.10
N GLY A 337 -14.61 -0.98 -35.82
CA GLY A 337 -14.51 0.39 -35.37
C GLY A 337 -13.94 0.52 -33.97
N ILE A 338 -13.65 1.76 -33.62
CA ILE A 338 -13.20 2.19 -32.32
C ILE A 338 -14.12 3.31 -31.85
N THR A 339 -14.50 3.25 -30.57
CA THR A 339 -15.28 4.28 -29.92
C THR A 339 -14.61 4.66 -28.62
N ILE A 340 -14.49 5.95 -28.37
CA ILE A 340 -14.01 6.53 -27.12
C ILE A 340 -15.19 7.27 -26.50
N TRP A 341 -15.53 6.94 -25.25
CA TRP A 341 -16.50 7.69 -24.48
C TRP A 341 -15.84 8.39 -23.30
N ARG A 342 -16.26 9.63 -23.02
CA ARG A 342 -16.06 10.23 -21.70
C ARG A 342 -17.27 9.95 -20.81
N VAL A 343 -17.02 9.56 -19.56
CA VAL A 343 -18.04 9.14 -18.59
C VAL A 343 -18.06 10.12 -17.42
N VAL A 344 -19.21 10.73 -17.16
CA VAL A 344 -19.44 11.65 -16.04
C VAL A 344 -20.63 11.16 -15.24
N ASP A 345 -20.50 11.11 -13.92
CA ASP A 345 -21.56 10.66 -13.00
C ASP A 345 -22.19 9.31 -13.41
N GLY A 346 -21.35 8.40 -13.93
CA GLY A 346 -21.77 7.08 -14.38
C GLY A 346 -22.55 7.06 -15.71
N LYS A 347 -22.51 8.14 -16.49
CA LYS A 347 -23.19 8.23 -17.80
C LYS A 347 -22.24 8.68 -18.91
N LEU A 348 -22.51 8.22 -20.13
CA LEU A 348 -21.76 8.61 -21.33
C LEU A 348 -22.08 10.07 -21.64
N LYS A 349 -21.05 10.91 -21.63
CA LYS A 349 -21.15 12.36 -21.75
C LYS A 349 -20.67 12.85 -23.12
N GLU A 350 -19.59 12.28 -23.62
CA GLU A 350 -19.06 12.58 -24.95
C GLU A 350 -18.67 11.28 -25.66
N GLU A 351 -18.72 11.28 -26.98
CA GLU A 351 -18.29 10.18 -27.85
C GLU A 351 -17.38 10.68 -28.97
N TRP A 352 -16.33 9.92 -29.27
CA TRP A 352 -15.57 10.00 -30.52
C TRP A 352 -15.52 8.61 -31.15
N SER A 353 -16.03 8.50 -32.38
CA SER A 353 -16.17 7.21 -33.06
C SER A 353 -15.59 7.24 -34.46
N ALA A 354 -14.90 6.16 -34.83
CA ALA A 354 -14.44 5.90 -36.18
C ALA A 354 -14.61 4.41 -36.51
N PHE A 355 -15.08 4.12 -37.71
CA PHE A 355 -15.16 2.75 -38.21
C PHE A 355 -14.82 2.72 -39.71
N ASP A 356 -14.51 1.52 -40.22
CA ASP A 356 -14.13 1.33 -41.62
C ASP A 356 -15.35 1.44 -42.56
N GLU A 357 -15.79 2.68 -42.76
CA GLU A 357 -16.93 3.03 -43.61
C GLU A 357 -16.68 2.69 -45.08
N LEU A 358 -15.44 2.87 -45.57
CA LEU A 358 -15.07 2.54 -46.94
C LEU A 358 -15.30 1.06 -47.23
N SER A 359 -14.75 0.17 -46.39
CA SER A 359 -14.97 -1.27 -46.54
C SER A 359 -16.45 -1.64 -46.43
N LEU A 360 -17.20 -0.97 -45.56
CA LEU A 360 -18.64 -1.21 -45.44
C LEU A 360 -19.40 -0.85 -46.73
N LEU A 361 -19.13 0.33 -47.29
CA LEU A 361 -19.75 0.79 -48.55
C LEU A 361 -19.41 -0.13 -49.74
N GLN A 362 -18.19 -0.67 -49.78
CA GLN A 362 -17.80 -1.68 -50.76
C GLN A 362 -18.58 -2.99 -50.56
N GLN A 363 -18.70 -3.47 -49.32
CA GLN A 363 -19.41 -4.73 -49.00
C GLN A 363 -20.90 -4.69 -49.39
N ILE A 364 -21.54 -3.53 -49.24
CA ILE A 364 -22.94 -3.34 -49.64
C ILE A 364 -23.13 -2.98 -51.13
N GLY A 365 -22.03 -2.88 -51.89
CA GLY A 365 -22.06 -2.64 -53.34
C GLY A 365 -22.29 -1.19 -53.75
N MET A 366 -22.16 -0.23 -52.84
CA MET A 366 -22.23 1.21 -53.15
C MET A 366 -20.93 1.75 -53.73
N LEU A 367 -19.80 1.08 -53.48
CA LEU A 367 -18.50 1.38 -54.05
C LEU A 367 -17.88 0.13 -54.69
N PRO A 368 -17.05 0.29 -55.75
CA PRO A 368 -16.36 -0.84 -56.36
C PRO A 368 -15.41 -1.50 -55.37
N GLN A 369 -15.39 -2.83 -55.39
CA GLN A 369 -14.39 -3.62 -54.69
C GLN A 369 -13.03 -3.36 -55.33
N THR A 370 -12.06 -2.88 -54.55
CA THR A 370 -10.66 -2.85 -54.98
C THR A 370 -10.21 -4.29 -55.10
N LYS A 371 -9.96 -4.77 -56.32
CA LYS A 371 -9.26 -6.05 -56.52
C LYS A 371 -7.88 -5.91 -55.86
N GLN A 372 -7.66 -6.63 -54.76
CA GLN A 372 -6.34 -6.81 -54.18
C GLN A 372 -5.55 -7.84 -54.99
#